data_AF-A0A378N7M6-F1
#
_entry.id   AF-A0A378N7M6-F1
#
_cell.length_a   1.000
_cell.length_b   1.000
_cell.length_c   1.000
_cell.angle_alpha   90.00
_cell.angle_beta   90.00
_cell.angle_gamma   90.00
#
_symmetry.space_group_name_H-M   'P 1'
#
loop_
_entity.id
_entity.type
_entity.pdbx_description
1 polymer ?
#
loop_
_entity_poly.entity_id
_entity_poly.type
_entity_poly.pdbx_seq_one_letter_code
_entity_poly.pdbx_strand_id
1 'polypeptide(L)' 'MVISDDVAQNVAGFDLLIDFTRPEGTLEHLDICVAHHKQMVIGTTGFDDAGKAAIKAASEKSYRFCLKLQRWGESGV' A
#
# COMPACT_ATOMS: atom_id res chain seq x y z
N MET A 1 18.03 -14.74 -3.47
CA MET A 1 17.84 -13.34 -3.92
C MET A 1 17.06 -13.41 -5.21
N VAL A 2 15.84 -12.88 -5.22
CA VAL A 2 14.98 -12.83 -6.41
C VAL A 2 15.01 -11.39 -6.93
N ILE A 3 15.20 -11.23 -8.24
CA ILE A 3 15.07 -9.95 -8.94
C ILE A 3 13.90 -10.14 -9.90
N SER A 4 12.88 -9.31 -9.76
CA SER A 4 11.65 -9.37 -10.55
C SER A 4 11.08 -7.97 -10.68
N ASP A 5 10.42 -7.71 -11.80
CA ASP A 5 9.61 -6.53 -12.07
C ASP A 5 8.11 -6.76 -11.82
N ASP A 6 7.68 -8.01 -11.57
CA ASP A 6 6.30 -8.38 -11.27
C ASP A 6 6.11 -8.73 -9.78
N VAL A 7 5.33 -7.90 -9.08
CA VAL A 7 4.96 -8.06 -7.66
C VAL A 7 3.94 -9.19 -7.48
N ALA A 8 2.99 -9.35 -8.39
CA ALA A 8 1.93 -10.36 -8.29
C ALA A 8 2.51 -11.77 -8.39
N GLN A 9 3.48 -11.98 -9.28
CA GLN A 9 4.17 -13.28 -9.41
C GLN A 9 4.95 -13.70 -8.15
N ASN A 10 5.35 -12.73 -7.32
CA ASN A 10 6.18 -12.97 -6.14
C ASN A 10 5.46 -12.67 -4.82
N VAL A 11 4.13 -12.55 -4.85
CA VAL A 11 3.35 -12.17 -3.67
C VAL A 11 3.52 -13.14 -2.49
N ALA A 12 3.76 -14.42 -2.76
CA ALA A 12 4.04 -15.42 -1.73
C ALA A 12 5.44 -15.29 -1.09
N GLY A 13 6.38 -14.61 -1.77
CA GLY A 13 7.79 -14.53 -1.39
C GLY A 13 8.14 -13.41 -0.42
N PHE A 14 7.18 -12.55 -0.05
CA PHE A 14 7.37 -11.48 0.93
C PHE A 14 6.19 -11.38 1.89
N ASP A 15 6.43 -10.82 3.07
CA ASP A 15 5.38 -10.47 4.03
C ASP A 15 4.99 -9.00 3.97
N LEU A 16 5.96 -8.14 3.62
CA LEU A 16 5.86 -6.68 3.60
C LEU A 16 6.35 -6.09 2.28
N LEU A 17 5.53 -5.24 1.66
CA LEU A 17 5.89 -4.37 0.55
C LEU A 17 6.18 -2.94 1.03
N ILE A 18 7.25 -2.33 0.54
CA ILE A 18 7.60 -0.92 0.80
C ILE A 18 7.57 -0.19 -0.54
N ASP A 19 6.66 0.77 -0.69
CA ASP A 19 6.42 1.47 -1.96
C ASP A 19 6.67 2.99 -1.84
N PHE A 20 7.63 3.48 -2.62
CA PHE A 20 8.02 4.89 -2.77
C PHE A 20 8.05 5.29 -4.25
N THR A 21 7.10 4.79 -5.03
CA THR A 21 7.03 5.00 -6.49
C THR A 21 6.12 6.18 -6.85
N ARG A 22 5.07 5.93 -7.64
CA ARG A 22 4.08 6.91 -8.12
C ARG A 22 2.68 6.50 -7.64
N PRO A 23 1.77 7.46 -7.41
CA PRO A 23 0.44 7.17 -6.87
C PRO A 23 -0.33 6.09 -7.62
N GLU A 24 -0.25 6.08 -8.96
CA GLU A 24 -0.98 5.15 -9.81
C GLU A 24 -0.53 3.70 -9.58
N GLY A 25 0.79 3.47 -9.57
CA GLY A 25 1.35 2.13 -9.31
C GLY A 25 1.14 1.67 -7.88
N THR A 26 1.15 2.59 -6.91
CA THR A 26 0.88 2.24 -5.51
C THR A 26 -0.54 1.74 -5.28
N LEU A 27 -1.55 2.24 -6.02
CA LEU A 27 -2.92 1.74 -5.90
C LEU A 27 -3.05 0.31 -6.45
N GLU A 28 -2.38 -0.01 -7.55
CA GLU A 28 -2.34 -1.38 -8.09
C GLU A 28 -1.66 -2.35 -7.10
N HIS A 29 -0.53 -1.94 -6.52
CA HIS A 29 0.15 -2.72 -5.48
C HIS A 29 -0.70 -2.89 -4.22
N LEU A 30 -1.47 -1.87 -3.83
CA LEU A 30 -2.37 -1.92 -2.70
C LEU A 30 -3.44 -3.00 -2.88
N ASP A 31 -4.04 -3.08 -4.07
CA ASP A 31 -5.06 -4.10 -4.37
C ASP A 31 -4.49 -5.52 -4.28
N ILE A 32 -3.27 -5.73 -4.79
CA ILE A 32 -2.56 -7.02 -4.66
C ILE A 32 -2.31 -7.33 -3.18
N CYS A 33 -1.80 -6.37 -2.41
CA CYS A 33 -1.53 -6.57 -0.99
C CYS A 33 -2.82 -6.88 -0.20
N VAL A 34 -3.93 -6.21 -0.48
CA VAL A 34 -5.22 -6.49 0.16
C VAL A 34 -5.71 -7.88 -0.20
N ALA A 35 -5.68 -8.26 -1.48
CA ALA A 35 -6.16 -9.56 -1.96
C ALA A 35 -5.36 -10.74 -1.37
N HIS A 36 -4.07 -10.56 -1.14
CA HIS A 36 -3.17 -11.59 -0.63
C HIS A 36 -2.82 -11.43 0.86
N HIS A 37 -3.51 -10.54 1.57
CA HIS A 37 -3.29 -10.25 2.99
C HIS A 37 -1.83 -9.89 3.33
N LYS A 38 -1.18 -9.16 2.43
CA LYS A 38 0.20 -8.69 2.59
C LYS A 38 0.26 -7.34 3.26
N GLN A 39 1.35 -7.13 3.98
CA GLN A 39 1.63 -5.89 4.67
C GLN A 39 2.18 -4.85 3.69
N MET A 40 1.83 -3.57 3.85
CA MET A 40 2.33 -2.49 2.99
C MET A 40 2.72 -1.23 3.77
N VAL A 41 3.89 -0.66 3.45
CA VAL A 41 4.32 0.68 3.84
C VAL A 41 4.30 1.55 2.59
N ILE A 42 3.51 2.62 2.63
CA ILE A 42 3.40 3.59 1.53
C ILE A 42 4.15 4.86 1.91
N GLY A 43 5.22 5.14 1.18
CA GLY A 43 5.98 6.39 1.21
C GLY A 43 5.76 7.28 -0.02
N THR A 44 5.05 6.79 -1.04
CA THR A 44 4.60 7.57 -2.20
C THR A 44 3.81 8.80 -1.75
N THR A 45 4.06 9.95 -2.40
CA THR A 45 3.38 11.22 -2.13
C THR A 45 2.58 11.66 -3.36
N GLY A 46 1.67 12.64 -3.21
CA GLY A 46 0.90 13.17 -4.34
C GLY A 46 -0.42 12.45 -4.65
N PHE A 47 -0.98 11.69 -3.69
CA PHE A 47 -2.32 11.14 -3.84
C PHE A 47 -3.40 12.22 -3.84
N ASP A 48 -4.38 12.08 -4.72
CA ASP A 48 -5.63 12.81 -4.70
C ASP A 48 -6.58 12.26 -3.63
N ASP A 49 -7.67 12.96 -3.34
CA ASP A 49 -8.58 12.57 -2.24
C ASP A 49 -9.22 11.19 -2.46
N ALA A 50 -9.38 10.75 -3.70
CA ALA A 50 -9.85 9.41 -4.04
C ALA A 50 -8.82 8.33 -3.69
N GLY A 51 -7.55 8.50 -4.10
CA GLY A 51 -6.48 7.57 -3.75
C GLY A 51 -6.23 7.52 -2.25
N LYS A 52 -6.36 8.67 -1.58
CA LYS A 52 -6.32 8.76 -0.12
C LYS A 52 -7.42 7.93 0.55
N ALA A 53 -8.66 8.03 0.06
CA ALA A 53 -9.80 7.27 0.56
C ALA A 53 -9.64 5.76 0.31
N ALA A 54 -9.11 5.35 -0.85
CA ALA A 54 -8.83 3.95 -1.17
C ALA A 54 -7.82 3.34 -0.18
N ILE A 55 -6.73 4.07 0.13
CA ILE A 55 -5.74 3.65 1.13
C ILE A 55 -6.38 3.49 2.52
N LYS A 56 -7.25 4.43 2.91
CA LYS A 56 -7.97 4.35 4.19
C LYS A 56 -8.88 3.12 4.24
N ALA A 57 -9.68 2.89 3.21
CA ALA A 57 -10.57 1.73 3.13
C ALA A 57 -9.80 0.40 3.15
N ALA A 58 -8.65 0.32 2.46
CA ALA A 58 -7.78 -0.85 2.50
C ALA A 58 -7.21 -1.11 3.90
N SER A 59 -6.83 -0.05 4.63
CA SER A 59 -6.33 -0.15 6.00
C SER A 59 -7.37 -0.68 7.00
N GLU A 60 -8.65 -0.44 6.76
CA GLU A 60 -9.76 -0.94 7.60
C GLU A 60 -10.06 -2.42 7.33
N LYS A 61 -9.89 -2.88 6.07
CA LYS A 61 -10.13 -4.27 5.67
C LYS A 61 -9.03 -5.22 6.17
N SER A 62 -7.78 -4.80 6.04
CA SER A 62 -6.63 -5.58 6.53
C SER A 62 -6.29 -5.12 7.94
N TYR A 63 -6.92 -5.76 8.94
CA TYR A 63 -6.69 -5.59 10.40
C TYR A 63 -5.22 -5.64 10.88
N ARG A 64 -4.25 -5.83 9.98
CA ARG A 64 -2.84 -6.03 10.30
C ARG A 64 -1.91 -4.92 9.82
N PHE A 65 -2.13 -4.17 8.73
CA PHE A 65 -1.00 -3.37 8.21
C PHE A 65 -1.32 -2.33 7.12
N CYS A 66 -1.34 -1.06 7.51
CA CYS A 66 -0.90 0.05 6.68
C CYS A 66 -0.12 1.01 7.59
N LEU A 67 1.15 0.67 7.88
CA LEU A 67 2.04 1.52 8.66
C LEU A 67 2.49 2.67 7.78
N LYS A 68 1.76 3.78 7.84
CA LYS A 68 2.06 4.99 7.07
C LYS A 68 3.16 5.77 7.78
N LEU A 69 4.31 5.92 7.12
CA LEU A 69 5.42 6.77 7.59
C LEU A 69 5.15 8.26 7.41
N GLN A 70 4.07 8.64 6.73
CA GLN A 70 3.58 10.02 6.77
C GLN A 70 2.49 10.13 7.84
N ARG A 71 2.76 10.92 8.89
CA ARG A 71 1.73 11.54 9.74
C ARG A 71 0.78 12.29 8.82
N TRP A 72 -0.37 11.71 8.55
CA TRP A 72 -1.43 12.44 7.89
C TRP A 72 -1.91 13.52 8.84
N GLY A 73 -1.82 14.76 8.36
CA GLY A 73 -2.11 15.97 9.11
C GLY A 73 -3.41 15.81 9.89
N GLU A 74 -3.26 16.00 11.19
CA GLU A 74 -4.24 16.43 12.18
C GLU A 74 -5.72 16.47 11.74
N SER A 75 -6.55 15.78 12.53
CA SER A 75 -7.97 16.08 12.77
C SER A 75 -8.95 16.07 11.59
N GLY A 76 -9.97 15.22 11.73
CA GLY A 76 -11.31 15.56 11.24
C GLY A 76 -11.80 14.82 10.00
N VAL A 77 -11.90 13.48 10.09
CA VAL A 77 -13.11 12.68 9.78
C VAL A 77 -12.95 11.28 10.34
#